data_AF-A0AAV5M3L2-F1
#
_entry.id   AF-A0AAV5M3L2-F1
#
_cell.length_a   1.000
_cell.length_b   1.000
_cell.length_c   1.000
_cell.angle_alpha   90.00
_cell.angle_beta   90.00
_cell.angle_gamma   90.00
#
_symmetry.space_group_name_H-M   'P 1'
#
loop_
_entity.id
_entity.type
_entity.pdbx_description
1 polymer ?
#
loop_
_entity_poly.entity_id
_entity_poly.type
_entity_poly.pdbx_seq_one_letter_code
_entity_poly.pdbx_strand_id
1 'polypeptide(L)'
;MQEMCLSDNPFTGKIPDFIGNWTNLKLLRLEGNYFEGPIPSSFPKLTSLESLRIIGLSNVSSSLDFIRNLKNLTSLILRNALITGSIPSDIGELQNLQNLDLSFNNLTGHIPSALFTIKLLGIGPKPNTFSYAELRAATDDFSPLNKLGEGGFGSVYKGKLFDGRVVAVKQLSVASHQGTSQFVTEIATISMAWTLYESNQSLGLLDPTLVEFDENEALRMIRVGLLCTQASPMMRPPMSRVVTMLAGDIEASPVVSKPSYLTDWDFKDITSSIEAENTPSTGSEHSDNKNKNNLNPGIELEASPLNITKFSDIIGEGR
;
A
#
# COMPACT_ATOMS: atom_id res chain seq x y z
N MET A 1 -12.03 -39.43 -6.43
CA MET A 1 -11.95 -38.89 -5.06
C MET A 1 -12.07 -37.38 -5.15
N GLN A 2 -12.87 -36.74 -4.27
CA GLN A 2 -13.08 -35.28 -4.28
C GLN A 2 -12.43 -34.59 -3.09
N GLU A 3 -12.36 -35.24 -1.93
CA GLU A 3 -11.72 -34.70 -0.74
C GLU A 3 -10.86 -35.77 -0.07
N MET A 4 -9.72 -35.37 0.45
CA MET A 4 -8.85 -36.22 1.26
C MET A 4 -8.29 -35.40 2.42
N CYS A 5 -8.61 -35.83 3.64
CA CYS A 5 -8.07 -35.27 4.87
C CYS A 5 -7.31 -36.35 5.63
N LEU A 6 -6.00 -36.17 5.78
CA LEU A 6 -5.14 -36.93 6.66
C LEU A 6 -4.52 -35.95 7.66
N SER A 7 -5.24 -35.70 8.75
CA SER A 7 -4.77 -34.83 9.84
C SER A 7 -4.44 -35.66 11.07
N ASP A 8 -3.41 -35.27 11.82
CA ASP A 8 -3.12 -35.76 13.18
C ASP A 8 -2.98 -37.29 13.28
N ASN A 9 -2.15 -37.85 12.40
CA ASN A 9 -1.84 -39.28 12.37
C ASN A 9 -0.32 -39.51 12.34
N PRO A 10 0.16 -40.68 12.78
CA PRO A 10 1.58 -41.01 12.73
C PRO A 10 2.01 -41.53 11.34
N PHE A 11 1.43 -41.03 10.24
CA PHE A 11 1.83 -41.48 8.90
C PHE A 11 3.24 -41.01 8.58
N THR A 12 4.05 -41.93 8.03
CA THR A 12 5.46 -41.73 7.68
C THR A 12 5.71 -42.03 6.20
N GLY A 13 6.92 -41.75 5.74
CA GLY A 13 7.32 -41.97 4.35
C GLY A 13 6.85 -40.83 3.44
N LYS A 14 6.97 -41.04 2.13
CA LYS A 14 6.66 -40.01 1.13
C LYS A 14 5.17 -39.92 0.84
N ILE A 15 4.72 -38.74 0.44
CA ILE A 15 3.41 -38.57 -0.18
C ILE A 15 3.38 -39.37 -1.49
N PRO A 16 2.44 -40.30 -1.70
CA PRO A 16 2.43 -41.14 -2.89
C PRO A 16 2.08 -40.39 -4.18
N ASP A 17 2.83 -40.66 -5.26
CA ASP A 17 2.63 -40.02 -6.56
C ASP A 17 1.24 -40.27 -7.18
N PHE A 18 0.60 -41.40 -6.83
CA PHE A 18 -0.72 -41.76 -7.36
C PHE A 18 -1.82 -40.77 -6.98
N ILE A 19 -1.62 -39.95 -5.95
CA ILE A 19 -2.57 -38.89 -5.56
C ILE A 19 -2.82 -37.95 -6.73
N GLY A 20 -1.80 -37.69 -7.57
CA GLY A 20 -1.93 -36.89 -8.78
C GLY A 20 -2.87 -37.46 -9.85
N ASN A 21 -3.31 -38.71 -9.73
CA ASN A 21 -4.31 -39.30 -10.63
C ASN A 21 -5.76 -38.94 -10.24
N TRP A 22 -5.98 -38.34 -9.07
CA TRP A 22 -7.31 -37.91 -8.64
C TRP A 22 -7.66 -36.53 -9.20
N THR A 23 -7.86 -36.43 -10.50
CA THR A 23 -8.09 -35.16 -11.22
C THR A 23 -9.33 -34.38 -10.77
N ASN A 24 -10.27 -35.06 -10.10
CA ASN A 24 -11.48 -34.45 -9.52
C ASN A 24 -11.31 -34.04 -8.04
N LEU A 25 -10.10 -34.14 -7.48
CA LEU A 25 -9.81 -33.76 -6.10
C LEU A 25 -9.90 -32.23 -5.95
N LYS A 26 -10.74 -31.78 -5.00
CA LYS A 26 -10.99 -30.39 -4.63
C LYS A 26 -10.27 -29.99 -3.35
N LEU A 27 -10.16 -30.91 -2.39
CA LEU A 27 -9.54 -30.64 -1.10
C LEU A 27 -8.51 -31.72 -0.77
N LEU A 28 -7.28 -31.27 -0.48
CA LEU A 28 -6.21 -32.12 0.03
C LEU A 28 -5.61 -31.49 1.29
N ARG A 29 -5.73 -32.18 2.43
CA ARG A 29 -5.19 -31.75 3.71
C ARG A 29 -4.29 -32.84 4.29
N LEU A 30 -3.02 -32.50 4.48
CA LEU A 30 -1.98 -33.31 5.07
C LEU A 30 -1.29 -32.50 6.18
N GLU A 31 -1.78 -32.58 7.42
CA GLU A 31 -1.21 -31.83 8.56
C GLU A 31 -1.05 -32.73 9.78
N GLY A 32 -0.11 -32.42 10.68
CA GLY A 32 0.08 -33.22 11.89
C GLY A 32 0.51 -34.68 11.60
N ASN A 33 1.33 -34.89 10.56
CA ASN A 33 1.93 -36.19 10.21
C ASN A 33 3.45 -36.08 10.13
N TYR A 34 4.12 -37.21 9.89
CA TYR A 34 5.57 -37.31 9.68
C TYR A 34 5.92 -37.61 8.22
N PHE A 35 5.19 -37.00 7.28
CA PHE A 35 5.46 -37.19 5.86
C PHE A 35 6.80 -36.57 5.46
N GLU A 36 7.51 -37.27 4.60
CA GLU A 36 8.76 -36.84 4.00
C GLU A 36 8.51 -36.23 2.63
N GLY A 37 9.32 -35.23 2.27
CA GLY A 37 9.31 -34.66 0.93
C GLY A 37 9.96 -35.56 -0.13
N PRO A 38 9.99 -35.07 -1.40
CA PRO A 38 9.40 -33.82 -1.85
C PRO A 38 7.88 -33.93 -2.07
N ILE A 39 7.20 -32.80 -2.26
CA ILE A 39 5.85 -32.76 -2.81
C ILE A 39 5.87 -33.44 -4.19
N PRO A 40 4.96 -34.38 -4.47
CA PRO A 40 4.97 -35.16 -5.72
C PRO A 40 4.92 -34.30 -6.97
N SER A 41 5.75 -34.64 -7.96
CA SER A 41 5.74 -33.98 -9.28
C SER A 41 4.48 -34.23 -10.09
N SER A 42 3.59 -35.12 -9.61
CA SER A 42 2.28 -35.39 -10.18
C SER A 42 1.20 -34.37 -9.73
N PHE A 43 1.45 -33.56 -8.70
CA PHE A 43 0.48 -32.59 -8.17
C PHE A 43 0.00 -31.53 -9.16
N PRO A 44 0.80 -31.05 -10.15
CA PRO A 44 0.29 -30.16 -11.20
C PRO A 44 -0.89 -30.72 -12.01
N LYS A 45 -1.18 -32.04 -11.92
CA LYS A 45 -2.33 -32.68 -12.57
C LYS A 45 -3.66 -32.45 -11.83
N LEU A 46 -3.62 -31.97 -10.58
CA LEU A 46 -4.80 -31.75 -9.74
C LEU A 46 -5.48 -30.42 -10.07
N THR A 47 -5.85 -30.21 -11.33
CA THR A 47 -6.37 -28.92 -11.82
C THR A 47 -7.72 -28.50 -11.21
N SER A 48 -8.47 -29.45 -10.64
CA SER A 48 -9.72 -29.18 -9.91
C SER A 48 -9.51 -28.77 -8.45
N LEU A 49 -8.27 -28.71 -7.96
CA LEU A 49 -7.97 -28.50 -6.55
C LEU A 49 -8.29 -27.06 -6.12
N GLU A 50 -9.11 -26.93 -5.09
CA GLU A 50 -9.56 -25.66 -4.51
C GLU A 50 -8.82 -25.34 -3.21
N SER A 51 -8.48 -26.36 -2.40
CA SER A 51 -7.74 -26.18 -1.15
C SER A 51 -6.61 -27.21 -1.03
N LEU A 52 -5.38 -26.71 -0.94
CA LEU A 52 -4.19 -27.50 -0.66
C LEU A 52 -3.59 -27.06 0.67
N ARG A 53 -3.55 -27.99 1.62
CA ARG A 53 -2.88 -27.80 2.91
C ARG A 53 -1.88 -28.92 3.15
N ILE A 54 -0.60 -28.55 3.28
CA ILE A 54 0.47 -29.45 3.69
C ILE A 54 1.25 -28.76 4.81
N ILE A 55 1.34 -29.40 5.96
CA ILE A 55 2.05 -28.85 7.12
C ILE A 55 3.02 -29.88 7.67
N GLY A 56 4.28 -29.50 7.82
CA GLY A 56 5.29 -30.30 8.51
C GLY A 56 5.92 -31.40 7.65
N LEU A 57 6.43 -31.08 6.46
CA LEU A 57 7.26 -32.01 5.69
C LEU A 57 8.72 -31.97 6.16
N SER A 58 9.38 -33.12 6.12
CA SER A 58 10.79 -33.27 6.48
C SER A 58 11.64 -33.87 5.35
N ASN A 59 12.95 -33.94 5.58
CA ASN A 59 14.00 -34.59 4.77
C ASN A 59 14.35 -33.95 3.42
N VAL A 60 13.39 -33.78 2.50
CA VAL A 60 13.67 -33.35 1.13
C VAL A 60 12.87 -32.10 0.79
N SER A 61 13.54 -31.06 0.29
CA SER A 61 12.91 -29.80 -0.09
C SER A 61 12.09 -29.91 -1.37
N SER A 62 11.18 -28.95 -1.57
CA SER A 62 10.39 -28.79 -2.79
C SER A 62 10.46 -27.37 -3.33
N SER A 63 10.33 -27.20 -4.64
CA SER A 63 10.07 -25.89 -5.27
C SER A 63 8.58 -25.62 -5.31
N LEU A 64 8.19 -24.34 -5.42
CA LEU A 64 6.80 -23.92 -5.55
C LEU A 64 6.28 -24.01 -7.00
N ASP A 65 7.11 -24.37 -7.98
CA ASP A 65 6.76 -24.39 -9.43
C ASP A 65 5.52 -25.22 -9.78
N PHE A 66 5.17 -26.21 -8.95
CA PHE A 66 4.04 -27.10 -9.19
C PHE A 66 2.67 -26.38 -9.19
N ILE A 67 2.59 -25.19 -8.58
CA ILE A 67 1.32 -24.45 -8.46
C ILE A 67 0.85 -23.85 -9.79
N ARG A 68 1.73 -23.78 -10.81
CA ARG A 68 1.45 -23.13 -12.09
C ARG A 68 0.14 -23.59 -12.75
N ASN A 69 -0.23 -24.85 -12.61
CA ASN A 69 -1.43 -25.40 -13.25
C ASN A 69 -2.69 -25.39 -12.35
N LEU A 70 -2.56 -25.02 -11.08
CA LEU A 70 -3.61 -25.17 -10.06
C LEU A 70 -4.51 -23.93 -9.98
N LYS A 71 -5.07 -23.50 -11.12
CA LYS A 71 -5.80 -22.22 -11.26
C LYS A 71 -7.09 -22.11 -10.43
N ASN A 72 -7.62 -23.23 -9.95
CA ASN A 72 -8.82 -23.26 -9.11
C ASN A 72 -8.53 -23.08 -7.62
N LEU A 73 -7.26 -22.97 -7.22
CA LEU A 73 -6.90 -22.81 -5.81
C LEU A 73 -7.50 -21.52 -5.21
N THR A 74 -8.20 -21.68 -4.10
CA THR A 74 -8.67 -20.63 -3.21
C THR A 74 -7.83 -20.54 -1.95
N SER A 75 -7.26 -21.67 -1.50
CA SER A 75 -6.39 -21.73 -0.33
C SER A 75 -5.16 -22.59 -0.58
N LEU A 76 -3.99 -21.99 -0.41
CA LEU A 76 -2.68 -22.65 -0.48
C LEU A 76 -1.93 -22.43 0.83
N ILE A 77 -1.77 -23.50 1.61
CA ILE A 77 -1.12 -23.49 2.91
C ILE A 77 -0.01 -24.54 2.90
N LEU A 78 1.24 -24.10 2.83
CA LEU A 78 2.43 -24.95 2.81
C LEU A 78 3.34 -24.59 3.97
N ARG A 79 2.84 -24.66 5.21
CA ARG A 79 3.59 -24.21 6.39
C ARG A 79 4.61 -25.26 6.81
N ASN A 80 5.86 -24.85 7.04
CA ASN A 80 6.92 -25.78 7.46
C ASN A 80 7.02 -27.01 6.54
N ALA A 81 7.05 -26.80 5.23
CA ALA A 81 7.04 -27.85 4.21
C ALA A 81 8.37 -27.96 3.46
N LEU A 82 9.45 -27.40 4.03
CA LEU A 82 10.79 -27.32 3.42
C LEU A 82 10.75 -26.75 1.98
N ILE A 83 9.88 -25.77 1.72
CA ILE A 83 9.86 -25.11 0.40
C ILE A 83 11.12 -24.24 0.27
N THR A 84 11.83 -24.37 -0.85
CA THR A 84 13.08 -23.66 -1.18
C THR A 84 12.97 -22.93 -2.51
N GLY A 85 13.88 -21.98 -2.75
CA GLY A 85 13.87 -21.15 -3.96
C GLY A 85 12.93 -19.95 -3.82
N SER A 86 12.70 -19.24 -4.92
CA SER A 86 11.83 -18.05 -4.96
C SER A 86 10.38 -18.39 -5.23
N ILE A 87 9.48 -17.51 -4.81
CA ILE A 87 8.06 -17.58 -5.19
C ILE A 87 7.96 -17.27 -6.69
N PRO A 88 7.44 -18.17 -7.55
CA PRO A 88 7.37 -17.96 -8.99
C PRO A 88 6.34 -16.89 -9.33
N SER A 89 6.58 -16.12 -10.39
CA SER A 89 5.66 -15.08 -10.88
C SER A 89 4.30 -15.65 -11.33
N ASP A 90 4.25 -16.93 -11.72
CA ASP A 90 3.03 -17.65 -12.07
C ASP A 90 1.98 -17.65 -10.95
N ILE A 91 2.37 -17.38 -9.69
CA ILE A 91 1.45 -17.26 -8.57
C ILE A 91 0.40 -16.15 -8.79
N GLY A 92 0.74 -15.12 -9.58
CA GLY A 92 -0.20 -14.07 -9.96
C GLY A 92 -1.33 -14.54 -10.89
N GLU A 93 -1.18 -15.70 -11.53
CA GLU A 93 -2.22 -16.28 -12.36
C GLU A 93 -3.27 -17.06 -11.54
N LEU A 94 -3.08 -17.23 -10.22
CA LEU A 94 -4.03 -17.86 -9.31
C LEU A 94 -5.12 -16.87 -8.88
N GLN A 95 -5.97 -16.47 -9.81
CA GLN A 95 -6.96 -15.39 -9.64
C GLN A 95 -8.01 -15.66 -8.55
N ASN A 96 -8.25 -16.93 -8.21
CA ASN A 96 -9.20 -17.33 -7.18
C ASN A 96 -8.57 -17.44 -5.78
N LEU A 97 -7.25 -17.27 -5.66
CA LEU A 97 -6.54 -17.47 -4.41
C LEU A 97 -6.95 -16.38 -3.41
N GLN A 98 -7.36 -16.82 -2.23
CA GLN A 98 -7.79 -15.95 -1.12
C GLN A 98 -6.87 -16.10 0.09
N ASN A 99 -6.35 -17.30 0.31
CA ASN A 99 -5.52 -17.61 1.47
C ASN A 99 -4.18 -18.18 1.01
N LEU A 100 -3.09 -17.48 1.31
CA LEU A 100 -1.73 -17.93 1.04
C LEU A 100 -0.92 -17.93 2.35
N ASP A 101 -0.46 -19.10 2.77
CA ASP A 101 0.46 -19.25 3.90
C ASP A 101 1.66 -20.10 3.46
N LEU A 102 2.83 -19.45 3.36
CA LEU A 102 4.11 -20.08 3.06
C LEU A 102 5.09 -19.92 4.24
N SER A 103 4.58 -19.68 5.45
CA SER A 103 5.39 -19.45 6.64
C SER A 103 6.25 -20.66 7.02
N PHE A 104 7.35 -20.40 7.73
CA PHE A 104 8.29 -21.43 8.21
C PHE A 104 8.92 -22.27 7.09
N ASN A 105 9.10 -21.71 5.89
CA ASN A 105 9.87 -22.33 4.80
C ASN A 105 11.24 -21.67 4.64
N ASN A 106 12.05 -22.22 3.74
CA ASN A 106 13.38 -21.73 3.41
C ASN A 106 13.38 -21.02 2.03
N LEU A 107 12.38 -20.18 1.82
CA LEU A 107 12.22 -19.39 0.60
C LEU A 107 13.30 -18.32 0.50
N THR A 108 13.77 -18.08 -0.73
CA THR A 108 14.80 -17.07 -1.05
C THR A 108 14.29 -16.14 -2.17
N GLY A 109 15.05 -15.10 -2.51
CA GLY A 109 14.64 -14.14 -3.55
C GLY A 109 13.58 -13.14 -3.09
N HIS A 110 13.00 -12.42 -4.05
CA HIS A 110 12.05 -11.33 -3.80
C HIS A 110 10.61 -11.82 -3.85
N ILE A 111 9.71 -11.07 -3.19
CA ILE A 111 8.26 -11.27 -3.32
C ILE A 111 7.84 -10.78 -4.72
N PRO A 112 7.31 -11.65 -5.61
CA PRO A 112 6.96 -11.25 -6.97
C PRO A 112 5.80 -10.25 -6.96
N SER A 113 5.89 -9.20 -7.80
CA SER A 113 4.84 -8.18 -7.91
C SER A 113 3.47 -8.76 -8.30
N ALA A 114 3.48 -9.90 -8.98
CA ALA A 114 2.29 -10.66 -9.38
C ALA A 114 1.42 -11.09 -8.17
N LEU A 115 1.98 -11.20 -6.96
CA LEU A 115 1.22 -11.43 -5.72
C LEU A 115 0.33 -10.24 -5.33
N PHE A 116 0.64 -9.04 -5.81
CA PHE A 116 -0.19 -7.85 -5.55
C PHE A 116 -1.31 -7.70 -6.59
N THR A 117 -1.28 -8.45 -7.69
CA THR A 117 -2.32 -8.46 -8.72
C THR A 117 -3.48 -9.41 -8.38
N ILE A 118 -3.23 -10.47 -7.62
CA ILE A 118 -4.29 -11.37 -7.15
C ILE A 118 -5.16 -10.64 -6.12
N LYS A 119 -6.48 -10.81 -6.22
CA LYS A 119 -7.45 -10.27 -5.26
C LYS A 119 -7.44 -11.12 -3.97
N LEU A 120 -6.28 -11.21 -3.33
CA LEU A 120 -6.11 -11.94 -2.10
C LEU A 120 -6.86 -11.19 -1.00
N LEU A 121 -7.85 -11.85 -0.37
CA LEU A 121 -8.52 -11.31 0.81
C LEU A 121 -7.53 -11.33 1.99
N GLY A 122 -6.67 -10.30 2.09
CA GLY A 122 -5.94 -10.03 3.33
C GLY A 122 -4.41 -9.95 3.26
N ILE A 123 -3.77 -9.92 2.08
CA ILE A 123 -2.33 -9.57 1.99
C ILE A 123 -2.15 -8.50 0.90
N GLY A 124 -1.97 -7.25 1.33
CA GLY A 124 -1.64 -6.11 0.45
C GLY A 124 -2.85 -5.25 0.07
N PRO A 125 -2.90 -3.95 0.40
CA PRO A 125 -4.11 -3.15 0.35
C PRO A 125 -4.33 -2.62 -1.07
N LYS A 126 -5.34 -3.16 -1.75
CA LYS A 126 -6.08 -2.34 -2.72
C LYS A 126 -6.53 -1.09 -1.96
N PRO A 127 -6.24 0.14 -2.44
CA PRO A 127 -6.71 1.33 -1.75
C PRO A 127 -8.22 1.23 -1.58
N ASN A 128 -8.71 1.47 -0.36
CA ASN A 128 -10.15 1.55 -0.11
C ASN A 128 -10.68 2.73 -0.92
N THR A 129 -11.30 2.45 -2.05
CA THR A 129 -11.95 3.46 -2.89
C THR A 129 -13.35 3.69 -2.37
N PHE A 130 -13.68 4.94 -2.08
CA PHE A 130 -15.02 5.37 -1.69
C PHE A 130 -15.60 6.25 -2.79
N SER A 131 -16.87 6.05 -3.11
CA SER A 131 -17.60 6.94 -4.02
C SER A 131 -17.83 8.30 -3.36
N TYR A 132 -17.98 9.34 -4.18
CA TYR A 132 -18.34 10.67 -3.68
C TYR A 132 -19.64 10.65 -2.88
N ALA A 133 -20.63 9.84 -3.29
CA ALA A 133 -21.90 9.71 -2.60
C ALA A 133 -21.74 9.12 -1.18
N GLU A 134 -20.89 8.10 -1.02
CA GLU A 134 -20.58 7.53 0.29
C GLU A 134 -19.87 8.55 1.20
N LEU A 135 -18.88 9.28 0.67
CA LEU A 135 -18.17 10.30 1.44
C LEU A 135 -19.08 11.46 1.81
N ARG A 136 -19.95 11.90 0.90
CA ARG A 136 -20.97 12.93 1.15
C ARG A 136 -21.94 12.50 2.24
N ALA A 137 -22.43 11.26 2.21
CA ALA A 137 -23.28 10.72 3.26
C ALA A 137 -22.53 10.62 4.61
N ALA A 138 -21.27 10.15 4.57
CA ALA A 138 -20.46 9.96 5.77
C ALA A 138 -20.12 11.27 6.48
N THR A 139 -19.99 12.38 5.75
CA THR A 139 -19.63 13.71 6.30
C THR A 139 -20.83 14.60 6.59
N ASP A 140 -22.06 14.08 6.45
CA ASP A 140 -23.30 14.88 6.53
C ASP A 140 -23.27 16.05 5.54
N ASP A 141 -23.05 15.72 4.27
CA ASP A 141 -22.90 16.66 3.16
C ASP A 141 -21.79 17.72 3.36
N PHE A 142 -20.65 17.29 3.89
CA PHE A 142 -19.53 18.17 4.24
C PHE A 142 -19.96 19.31 5.18
N SER A 143 -20.80 18.97 6.18
CA SER A 143 -21.30 19.92 7.17
C SER A 143 -20.17 20.67 7.88
N PRO A 144 -20.28 22.00 8.06
CA PRO A 144 -19.31 22.79 8.84
C PRO A 144 -19.15 22.30 10.28
N LEU A 145 -20.16 21.62 10.85
CA LEU A 145 -20.08 21.03 12.19
C LEU A 145 -19.08 19.86 12.27
N ASN A 146 -18.82 19.21 11.14
CA ASN A 146 -17.86 18.12 11.03
C ASN A 146 -16.48 18.60 10.58
N LYS A 147 -16.27 19.90 10.38
CA LYS A 147 -15.00 20.44 9.91
C LYS A 147 -13.92 20.31 11.00
N LEU A 148 -12.88 19.56 10.68
CA LEU A 148 -11.70 19.37 11.53
C LEU A 148 -10.68 20.50 11.35
N GLY A 149 -10.62 21.08 10.15
CA GLY A 149 -9.71 22.19 9.84
C GLY A 149 -9.80 22.62 8.38
N GLU A 150 -9.11 23.70 8.06
CA GLU A 150 -8.94 24.21 6.70
C GLU A 150 -7.55 24.82 6.55
N GLY A 151 -6.94 24.58 5.39
CA GLY A 151 -5.72 25.25 4.97
C GLY A 151 -5.86 25.75 3.53
N GLY A 152 -4.78 26.27 2.95
CA GLY A 152 -4.77 26.81 1.58
C GLY A 152 -5.19 25.82 0.48
N PHE A 153 -5.28 24.52 0.81
CA PHE A 153 -5.55 23.43 -0.12
C PHE A 153 -6.90 22.73 0.10
N GLY A 154 -7.74 23.30 0.96
CA GLY A 154 -9.11 22.82 1.19
C GLY A 154 -9.42 22.52 2.65
N SER A 155 -10.67 22.07 2.85
CA SER A 155 -11.23 21.76 4.16
C SER A 155 -11.16 20.26 4.44
N VAL A 156 -10.88 19.89 5.68
CA VAL A 156 -10.88 18.50 6.15
C VAL A 156 -12.08 18.29 7.06
N TYR A 157 -12.87 17.26 6.78
CA TYR A 157 -14.10 16.93 7.51
C TYR A 157 -13.99 15.57 8.18
N LYS A 158 -14.60 15.43 9.35
CA LYS A 158 -14.84 14.15 10.00
C LYS A 158 -16.00 13.46 9.32
N GLY A 159 -15.79 12.22 8.91
CA GLY A 159 -16.84 11.35 8.37
C GLY A 159 -17.02 10.09 9.21
N LYS A 160 -18.22 9.52 9.20
CA LYS A 160 -18.51 8.19 9.74
C LYS A 160 -19.10 7.31 8.64
N LEU A 161 -18.35 6.29 8.23
CA LEU A 161 -18.76 5.34 7.19
C LEU A 161 -19.89 4.43 7.71
N PHE A 162 -20.58 3.74 6.79
CA PHE A 162 -21.69 2.83 7.11
C PHE A 162 -21.31 1.68 8.05
N ASP A 163 -20.06 1.22 7.98
CA ASP A 163 -19.51 0.19 8.88
C ASP A 163 -19.08 0.74 10.25
N GLY A 164 -19.31 2.03 10.52
CA GLY A 164 -19.00 2.69 11.78
C GLY A 164 -17.58 3.24 11.88
N ARG A 165 -16.71 3.00 10.88
CA ARG A 165 -15.35 3.57 10.86
C ARG A 165 -15.41 5.09 10.75
N VAL A 166 -14.58 5.75 11.56
CA VAL A 166 -14.40 7.21 11.52
C VAL A 166 -13.25 7.52 10.56
N VAL A 167 -13.45 8.48 9.67
CA VAL A 167 -12.48 8.90 8.64
C VAL A 167 -12.32 10.42 8.64
N ALA A 168 -11.17 10.89 8.17
CA ALA A 168 -10.96 12.29 7.81
C ALA A 168 -11.01 12.41 6.28
N VAL A 169 -11.90 13.26 5.76
CA VAL A 169 -12.12 13.47 4.33
C VAL A 169 -11.64 14.86 3.96
N LYS A 170 -10.55 14.94 3.20
CA LYS A 170 -10.04 16.21 2.64
C LYS A 170 -10.81 16.52 1.37
N GLN A 171 -11.53 17.63 1.36
CA GLN A 171 -12.19 18.18 0.19
C GLN A 171 -11.27 19.21 -0.45
N LEU A 172 -10.77 18.92 -1.65
CA LEU A 172 -9.91 19.85 -2.40
C LEU A 172 -10.75 21.03 -2.90
N SER A 173 -10.20 22.24 -2.75
CA SER A 173 -10.88 23.46 -3.17
C SER A 173 -10.88 23.60 -4.69
N VAL A 174 -12.08 23.63 -5.28
CA VAL A 174 -12.27 23.87 -6.72
C VAL A 174 -11.89 25.30 -7.12
N ALA A 175 -12.04 26.27 -6.20
CA ALA A 175 -11.72 27.67 -6.42
C ALA A 175 -10.20 27.94 -6.56
N SER A 176 -9.36 26.98 -6.18
CA SER A 176 -7.90 27.11 -6.32
C SER A 176 -7.40 26.89 -7.76
N HIS A 177 -8.24 26.37 -8.66
CA HIS A 177 -7.89 25.91 -10.02
C HIS A 177 -6.69 24.93 -10.08
N GLN A 178 -6.28 24.37 -8.94
CA GLN A 178 -5.05 23.58 -8.82
C GLN A 178 -5.27 22.23 -8.12
N GLY A 179 -6.49 21.87 -7.73
CA GLY A 179 -6.77 20.66 -6.95
C GLY A 179 -6.18 19.37 -7.55
N THR A 180 -6.30 19.16 -8.86
CA THR A 180 -5.72 17.99 -9.55
C THR A 180 -4.19 18.04 -9.54
N SER A 181 -3.60 19.20 -9.87
CA SER A 181 -2.14 19.38 -9.83
C SER A 181 -1.60 19.17 -8.42
N GLN A 182 -2.30 19.63 -7.39
CA GLN A 182 -1.92 19.49 -5.97
C GLN A 182 -1.94 18.03 -5.54
N PHE A 183 -3.00 17.31 -5.93
CA PHE A 183 -3.10 15.89 -5.69
C PHE A 183 -1.93 15.13 -6.34
N VAL A 184 -1.64 15.42 -7.61
CA VAL A 184 -0.51 14.82 -8.34
C VAL A 184 0.82 15.17 -7.68
N THR A 185 1.02 16.42 -7.26
CA THR A 185 2.24 16.85 -6.56
C THR A 185 2.42 16.10 -5.24
N GLU A 186 1.39 15.99 -4.39
CA GLU A 186 1.48 15.26 -3.12
C GLU A 186 1.90 13.80 -3.35
N ILE A 187 1.28 13.10 -4.30
CA ILE A 187 1.62 11.70 -4.60
C ILE A 187 3.02 11.59 -5.24
N ALA A 188 3.36 12.49 -6.17
CA ALA A 188 4.67 12.49 -6.84
C ALA A 188 5.81 12.74 -5.84
N THR A 189 5.64 13.68 -4.90
CA THR A 189 6.64 13.97 -3.86
C THR A 189 6.84 12.77 -2.95
N ILE A 190 5.76 12.12 -2.50
CA ILE A 190 5.88 10.91 -1.68
C ILE A 190 6.54 9.78 -2.48
N SER A 191 6.15 9.58 -3.74
CA SER A 191 6.74 8.54 -4.61
C SER A 191 8.24 8.76 -4.86
N MET A 192 8.65 10.00 -5.10
CA MET A 192 10.06 10.38 -5.24
C MET A 192 10.84 10.14 -3.95
N ALA A 193 10.30 10.57 -2.80
CA ALA A 193 10.94 10.37 -1.50
C ALA A 193 11.18 8.87 -1.22
N TRP A 194 10.22 8.01 -1.55
CA TRP A 194 10.37 6.56 -1.45
C TRP A 194 11.43 5.99 -2.39
N THR A 195 11.46 6.46 -3.64
CA THR A 195 12.43 6.00 -4.64
C THR A 195 13.86 6.34 -4.20
N LEU A 196 14.07 7.55 -3.69
CA LEU A 196 15.36 7.99 -3.14
C LEU A 196 15.73 7.26 -1.84
N TYR A 197 14.75 6.90 -1.01
CA TYR A 197 15.00 6.08 0.18
C TYR A 197 15.45 4.66 -0.19
N GLU A 198 14.78 4.02 -1.14
CA GLU A 198 15.13 2.67 -1.61
C GLU A 198 16.51 2.61 -2.31
N SER A 199 16.90 3.68 -3.01
CA SER A 199 18.23 3.81 -3.62
C SER A 199 19.33 4.26 -2.65
N ASN A 200 19.01 4.46 -1.36
CA ASN A 200 19.92 5.00 -0.35
C ASN A 200 20.48 6.40 -0.70
N GLN A 201 19.67 7.22 -1.39
CA GLN A 201 19.96 8.60 -1.80
C GLN A 201 18.96 9.60 -1.21
N SER A 202 18.49 9.38 0.02
CA SER A 202 17.44 10.20 0.64
C SER A 202 17.75 11.70 0.70
N LEU A 203 19.03 12.09 0.80
CA LEU A 203 19.45 13.50 0.77
C LEU A 203 19.11 14.20 -0.55
N GLY A 204 18.84 13.46 -1.63
CA GLY A 204 18.36 14.02 -2.90
C GLY A 204 16.97 14.66 -2.82
N LEU A 205 16.26 14.50 -1.70
CA LEU A 205 15.00 15.20 -1.42
C LEU A 205 15.22 16.65 -0.93
N LEU A 206 16.44 16.98 -0.51
CA LEU A 206 16.76 18.31 0.01
C LEU A 206 16.81 19.34 -1.11
N ASP A 207 16.43 20.57 -0.76
CA ASP A 207 16.54 21.71 -1.67
C ASP A 207 18.03 21.95 -2.02
N PRO A 208 18.42 21.91 -3.31
CA PRO A 208 19.80 22.14 -3.73
C PRO A 208 20.36 23.52 -3.36
N THR A 209 19.49 24.47 -3.00
CA THR A 209 19.87 25.83 -2.61
C THR A 209 20.20 25.97 -1.12
N LEU A 210 20.01 24.90 -0.32
CA LEU A 210 20.41 24.88 1.09
C LEU A 210 21.94 24.95 1.21
N VAL A 211 22.43 26.03 1.82
CA VAL A 211 23.87 26.31 1.94
C VAL A 211 24.50 25.55 3.10
N GLU A 212 23.79 25.39 4.21
CA GLU A 212 24.23 24.66 5.42
C GLU A 212 23.05 23.90 6.03
N PHE A 213 23.25 22.62 6.36
CA PHE A 213 22.30 21.79 7.11
C PHE A 213 23.00 20.61 7.79
N ASP A 214 22.39 20.04 8.83
CA ASP A 214 22.84 18.80 9.45
C ASP A 214 22.26 17.59 8.70
N GLU A 215 23.13 16.78 8.09
CA GLU A 215 22.73 15.58 7.33
C GLU A 215 21.99 14.56 8.20
N ASN A 216 22.37 14.40 9.48
CA ASN A 216 21.74 13.44 10.38
C ASN A 216 20.33 13.89 10.76
N GLU A 217 20.16 15.19 10.99
CA GLU A 217 18.84 15.77 11.22
C GLU A 217 17.96 15.61 9.98
N ALA A 218 18.46 15.93 8.79
CA ALA A 218 17.75 15.78 7.53
C ALA A 218 17.31 14.33 7.29
N LEU A 219 18.21 13.36 7.44
CA LEU A 219 17.89 11.93 7.30
C LEU A 219 16.85 11.47 8.34
N ARG A 220 16.94 11.96 9.58
CA ARG A 220 15.96 11.68 10.63
C ARG A 220 14.58 12.21 10.25
N MET A 221 14.49 13.46 9.82
CA MET A 221 13.24 14.10 9.39
C MET A 221 12.58 13.32 8.24
N ILE A 222 13.36 12.93 7.23
CA ILE A 222 12.87 12.14 6.09
C ILE A 222 12.36 10.78 6.55
N ARG A 223 13.11 10.06 7.38
CA ARG A 223 12.69 8.76 7.92
C ARG A 223 11.39 8.85 8.73
N VAL A 224 11.28 9.86 9.60
CA VAL A 224 10.05 10.10 10.36
C VAL A 224 8.88 10.39 9.42
N GLY A 225 9.09 11.22 8.38
CA GLY A 225 8.08 11.48 7.35
C GLY A 225 7.61 10.20 6.63
N LEU A 226 8.53 9.34 6.24
CA LEU A 226 8.22 8.05 5.61
C LEU A 226 7.41 7.14 6.55
N LEU A 227 7.77 7.06 7.84
CA LEU A 227 6.99 6.32 8.84
C LEU A 227 5.55 6.86 8.94
N CYS A 228 5.37 8.18 9.00
CA CYS A 228 4.05 8.80 9.10
C CYS A 228 3.17 8.57 7.86
N THR A 229 3.76 8.22 6.72
CA THR A 229 3.04 7.93 5.47
C THR A 229 2.79 6.44 5.22
N GLN A 230 3.03 5.54 6.19
CA GLN A 230 2.70 4.12 5.99
C GLN A 230 1.21 3.90 5.64
N ALA A 231 0.92 2.95 4.76
CA ALA A 231 -0.47 2.67 4.34
C ALA A 231 -1.37 2.20 5.49
N SER A 232 -0.83 1.39 6.41
CA SER A 232 -1.56 0.93 7.60
C SER A 232 -1.47 1.96 8.74
N PRO A 233 -2.60 2.43 9.28
CA PRO A 233 -2.59 3.31 10.45
C PRO A 233 -1.90 2.68 11.66
N MET A 234 -1.95 1.35 11.80
CA MET A 234 -1.30 0.64 12.92
C MET A 234 0.24 0.63 12.81
N MET A 235 0.79 0.93 11.64
CA MET A 235 2.23 1.15 11.45
C MET A 235 2.63 2.62 11.64
N ARG A 236 1.62 3.49 11.73
CA ARG A 236 1.62 4.91 12.11
C ARG A 236 2.27 5.13 13.49
N PRO A 237 3.42 5.80 13.73
CA PRO A 237 3.78 6.16 15.10
C PRO A 237 2.78 7.20 15.64
N PRO A 238 2.44 7.16 16.94
CA PRO A 238 1.60 8.19 17.55
C PRO A 238 2.33 9.53 17.54
N MET A 239 1.58 10.64 17.49
CA MET A 239 2.16 11.99 17.38
C MET A 239 3.15 12.31 18.51
N SER A 240 2.90 11.86 19.73
CA SER A 240 3.84 12.02 20.85
C SER A 240 5.21 11.40 20.56
N ARG A 241 5.22 10.21 19.93
CA ARG A 241 6.45 9.53 19.52
C ARG A 241 7.10 10.21 18.33
N VAL A 242 6.31 10.72 17.38
CA VAL A 242 6.81 11.53 16.25
C VAL A 242 7.61 12.72 16.77
N VAL A 243 7.04 13.49 17.71
CA VAL A 243 7.72 14.66 18.29
C VAL A 243 9.04 14.28 18.95
N THR A 244 9.08 13.21 19.74
CA THR A 244 10.33 12.73 20.37
C THR A 244 11.36 12.24 19.34
N MET A 245 10.92 11.66 18.21
CA MET A 245 11.83 11.27 17.13
C MET A 245 12.39 12.49 16.40
N LEU A 246 11.57 13.51 16.14
CA LEU A 246 12.01 14.74 15.48
C LEU A 246 13.01 15.52 16.36
N ALA A 247 12.75 15.59 17.67
CA ALA A 247 13.63 16.20 18.66
C ALA A 247 15.00 15.51 18.80
N GLY A 248 15.15 14.29 18.30
CA GLY A 248 16.39 13.51 18.38
C GLY A 248 16.54 12.71 19.67
N ASP A 249 15.51 12.66 20.53
CA ASP A 249 15.52 11.93 21.79
C ASP A 249 15.40 10.41 21.58
N ILE A 250 14.79 9.98 20.47
CA ILE A 250 14.54 8.58 20.12
C ILE A 250 14.86 8.36 18.63
N GLU A 251 15.55 7.26 18.31
CA GLU A 251 15.79 6.88 16.91
C GLU A 251 14.50 6.47 16.19
N ALA A 252 14.36 6.95 14.95
CA ALA A 252 13.28 6.53 14.06
C ALA A 252 13.47 5.05 13.68
N SER A 253 12.42 4.24 13.85
CA SER A 253 12.43 2.84 13.47
C SER A 253 12.68 2.67 11.96
N PRO A 254 13.33 1.58 11.52
CA PRO A 254 13.57 1.35 10.11
C PRO A 254 12.24 1.22 9.37
N VAL A 255 12.10 1.96 8.28
CA VAL A 255 10.93 1.93 7.42
C VAL A 255 10.97 0.64 6.60
N VAL A 256 9.92 -0.17 6.74
CA VAL A 256 9.92 -1.58 6.27
C VAL A 256 9.40 -1.77 4.85
N SER A 257 8.52 -0.88 4.34
CA SER A 257 7.90 -1.10 3.03
C SER A 257 7.21 0.14 2.46
N LYS A 258 7.35 0.35 1.14
CA LYS A 258 6.63 1.38 0.39
C LYS A 258 5.09 1.25 0.55
N PRO A 259 4.35 2.35 0.75
CA PRO A 259 2.90 2.34 0.84
C PRO A 259 2.26 1.85 -0.47
N SER A 260 1.26 0.99 -0.37
CA SER A 260 0.64 0.36 -1.55
C SER A 260 -0.10 1.33 -2.47
N TYR A 261 -0.60 2.44 -1.93
CA TYR A 261 -1.25 3.47 -2.76
C TYR A 261 -0.28 4.17 -3.73
N LEU A 262 1.04 3.96 -3.59
CA LEU A 262 2.05 4.43 -4.54
C LEU A 262 2.40 3.38 -5.61
N THR A 263 2.11 2.10 -5.36
CA THR A 263 2.41 1.00 -6.30
C THR A 263 1.23 0.71 -7.22
N ASP A 264 0.01 1.04 -6.79
CA ASP A 264 -1.22 0.65 -7.47
C ASP A 264 -1.76 1.73 -8.44
N TRP A 265 -1.23 2.96 -8.38
CA TRP A 265 -1.59 3.99 -9.35
C TRP A 265 -0.72 3.89 -10.60
N ASP A 266 -1.29 3.35 -11.67
CA ASP A 266 -0.71 3.45 -13.01
C ASP A 266 -0.86 4.92 -13.46
N PHE A 267 0.19 5.71 -13.23
CA PHE A 267 0.22 7.16 -13.46
C PHE A 267 -0.07 7.58 -14.91
N LYS A 268 -0.10 6.64 -15.86
CA LYS A 268 -0.36 6.88 -17.28
C LYS A 268 -1.78 7.38 -17.57
N ASP A 269 -2.76 7.06 -16.73
CA ASP A 269 -4.16 7.48 -16.96
C ASP A 269 -4.45 8.91 -16.48
N ILE A 270 -3.66 9.45 -15.56
CA ILE A 270 -3.85 10.82 -15.06
C ILE A 270 -3.18 11.82 -16.01
N THR A 271 -2.00 11.51 -16.55
CA THR A 271 -1.34 12.36 -17.55
C THR A 271 -2.07 12.39 -18.89
N SER A 272 -2.70 11.29 -19.32
CA SER A 272 -3.54 11.28 -20.53
C SER A 272 -4.81 12.13 -20.37
N SER A 273 -5.36 12.20 -19.17
CA SER A 273 -6.49 13.08 -18.82
C SER A 273 -6.09 14.58 -18.84
N ILE A 274 -4.83 14.89 -18.51
CA ILE A 274 -4.27 16.25 -18.52
C ILE A 274 -4.03 16.76 -19.95
N GLU A 275 -3.72 15.89 -20.91
CA GLU A 275 -3.58 16.29 -22.32
C GLU A 275 -4.93 16.59 -22.98
N ALA A 276 -6.02 15.94 -22.53
CA ALA A 276 -7.35 16.13 -23.07
C ALA A 276 -8.04 17.43 -22.60
N GLU A 277 -7.72 17.94 -21.41
CA GLU A 277 -8.29 19.19 -20.87
C GLU A 277 -7.51 20.45 -21.26
N ASN A 278 -6.33 20.32 -21.89
CA ASN A 278 -5.50 21.46 -22.31
C ASN A 278 -5.61 21.82 -23.81
N THR A 279 -6.55 21.26 -24.56
CA THR A 279 -6.86 21.75 -25.92
C THR A 279 -7.80 22.97 -25.84
N PRO A 280 -7.35 24.20 -26.19
CA PRO A 280 -8.26 25.32 -26.31
C PRO A 280 -9.15 25.08 -27.52
N SER A 281 -10.47 25.12 -27.30
CA SER A 281 -11.46 25.20 -28.37
C SER A 281 -11.14 26.40 -29.26
N THR A 282 -10.73 26.14 -30.50
CA THR A 282 -10.60 27.14 -31.55
C THR A 282 -11.95 27.81 -31.79
N GLY A 283 -12.03 29.10 -31.49
CA GLY A 283 -13.21 29.92 -31.72
C GLY A 283 -12.88 31.41 -31.70
N SER A 284 -12.77 31.97 -32.90
CA SER A 284 -13.00 33.38 -33.25
C SER A 284 -11.98 34.44 -32.80
N GLU A 285 -11.08 34.79 -33.74
CA GLU A 285 -10.37 36.07 -33.78
C GLU A 285 -11.35 37.25 -33.94
N HIS A 286 -11.28 38.22 -33.03
CA HIS A 286 -11.58 39.61 -33.36
C HIS A 286 -10.71 40.58 -32.55
N SER A 287 -10.22 41.58 -33.27
CA SER A 287 -9.21 42.57 -32.94
C SER A 287 -9.69 43.62 -31.92
N ASP A 288 -8.76 44.15 -31.13
CA ASP A 288 -8.25 45.54 -31.22
C ASP A 288 -7.79 46.15 -29.87
N ASN A 289 -6.50 46.52 -29.85
CA ASN A 289 -5.96 47.82 -29.42
C ASN A 289 -6.33 48.47 -28.06
N LYS A 290 -5.33 48.56 -27.14
CA LYS A 290 -4.61 49.81 -26.69
C LYS A 290 -4.10 49.78 -25.22
N ASN A 291 -2.77 49.92 -25.08
CA ASN A 291 -2.04 50.97 -24.34
C ASN A 291 -2.49 51.41 -22.92
N LYS A 292 -1.65 51.18 -21.89
CA LYS A 292 -0.79 52.18 -21.17
C LYS A 292 -0.44 51.81 -19.71
N ASN A 293 0.86 51.80 -19.44
CA ASN A 293 1.65 52.41 -18.34
C ASN A 293 1.25 52.26 -16.85
N ASN A 294 2.25 51.76 -16.11
CA ASN A 294 2.77 52.17 -14.78
C ASN A 294 1.82 52.35 -13.60
N LEU A 295 2.13 51.69 -12.47
CA LEU A 295 2.63 52.31 -11.24
C LEU A 295 2.81 51.24 -10.14
N ASN A 296 4.05 51.09 -9.65
CA ASN A 296 4.33 50.67 -8.27
C ASN A 296 4.53 51.96 -7.45
N PRO A 297 4.15 52.01 -6.17
CA PRO A 297 5.12 51.61 -5.12
C PRO A 297 4.48 50.90 -3.91
N GLY A 298 5.35 50.17 -3.19
CA GLY A 298 5.00 49.22 -2.13
C GLY A 298 4.52 49.77 -0.80
N ILE A 299 4.14 48.84 0.08
CA ILE A 299 3.97 48.98 1.53
C ILE A 299 4.40 47.64 2.18
N GLU A 300 5.25 47.75 3.19
CA GLU A 300 5.65 46.74 4.18
C GLU A 300 4.44 46.09 4.85
N LEU A 301 4.54 44.79 5.19
CA LEU A 301 3.74 44.24 6.29
C LEU A 301 4.63 43.43 7.24
N GLU A 302 4.47 43.81 8.49
CA GLU A 302 5.30 43.58 9.66
C GLU A 302 5.42 42.12 10.10
N ALA A 303 6.49 41.86 10.84
CA ALA A 303 6.70 40.65 11.59
C ALA A 303 5.89 40.63 12.91
N SER A 304 5.18 39.52 13.12
CA SER A 304 4.95 38.81 14.40
C SER A 304 4.00 39.47 15.43
N PRO A 305 3.48 38.77 16.47
CA PRO A 305 3.68 37.37 16.88
C PRO A 305 2.36 36.62 17.22
N LEU A 306 2.26 35.32 16.93
CA LEU A 306 1.32 34.46 17.65
C LEU A 306 2.12 33.56 18.61
N ASN A 307 2.17 34.04 19.85
CA ASN A 307 2.62 33.31 21.01
C ASN A 307 1.56 32.24 21.35
N ILE A 308 1.65 31.05 20.75
CA ILE A 308 0.73 29.94 21.06
C ILE A 308 1.30 29.14 22.22
N THR A 309 1.14 29.70 23.43
CA THR A 309 1.18 28.92 24.67
C THR A 309 -0.23 28.43 24.96
N LYS A 310 -0.56 27.21 24.51
CA LYS A 310 -1.54 26.25 25.06
C LYS A 310 -1.88 25.17 24.02
N PHE A 311 -0.98 24.22 23.85
CA PHE A 311 -1.34 22.88 23.36
C PHE A 311 -1.72 22.03 24.58
N SER A 312 -2.96 22.11 25.05
CA SER A 312 -3.44 21.21 26.13
C SER A 312 -4.67 20.39 25.80
N ASP A 313 -5.46 20.73 24.77
CA ASP A 313 -6.80 20.12 24.66
C ASP A 313 -7.09 19.39 23.34
N ILE A 314 -6.06 19.05 22.55
CA ILE A 314 -6.23 18.17 21.38
C ILE A 314 -5.15 17.08 21.41
N ILE A 315 -5.15 16.26 22.46
CA ILE A 315 -4.66 14.88 22.38
C ILE A 315 -5.89 14.00 22.23
N GLY A 316 -6.48 14.02 21.03
CA GLY A 316 -7.14 12.82 20.56
C GLY A 316 -6.02 11.85 20.17
N GLU A 317 -6.03 10.63 20.70
CA GLU A 317 -5.20 9.55 20.19
C GLU A 317 -5.62 9.22 18.75
N GLY A 318 -5.22 10.08 17.81
CA GLY A 318 -5.31 9.85 16.38
C GLY A 318 -4.19 8.88 15.99
N ARG A 319 -4.52 7.59 16.00
CA ARG A 319 -3.79 6.57 15.24
C ARG A 319 -4.05 6.74 13.74
#